data_AF-A0A522E5I8-F1
#
_entry.id   AF-A0A522E5I8-F1
#
_cell.length_a   1.000
_cell.length_b   1.000
_cell.length_c   1.000
_cell.angle_alpha   90.00
_cell.angle_beta   90.00
_cell.angle_gamma   90.00
#
_symmetry.space_group_name_H-M   'P 1'
#
loop_
_entity.id
_entity.type
_entity.pdbx_description
1 polymer ?
#
loop_
_entity_poly.entity_id
_entity_poly.type
_entity_poly.pdbx_seq_one_letter_code
_entity_poly.pdbx_strand_id
1 'polypeptide(L)'
;MSEGKFEHYSAETMHLKAGIQCGVMEKFIGSDASSESRVQWIEENSEKFRLLFNRRKSEPKFLERCAQNLEEVVDEFVRELRKSEGKEKAA
;
A
#
# COMPACT_ATOMS: atom_id res chain seq x y z
N MET A 1 -18.00 -22.38 3.35
CA MET A 1 -16.76 -22.06 2.63
C MET A 1 -16.91 -20.64 2.13
N SER A 2 -16.44 -19.64 2.88
CA SER A 2 -16.47 -18.26 2.40
C SER A 2 -15.44 -18.17 1.29
N GLU A 3 -15.90 -18.17 0.04
CA GLU A 3 -15.06 -17.82 -1.11
C GLU A 3 -14.41 -16.48 -0.81
N GLY A 4 -13.10 -16.49 -0.58
CA GLY A 4 -12.33 -15.26 -0.46
C GLY A 4 -12.52 -14.52 -1.79
N LYS A 5 -13.36 -13.49 -1.79
CA LYS A 5 -13.54 -12.59 -2.93
C LYS A 5 -12.17 -11.97 -3.21
N PHE A 6 -11.41 -12.57 -4.13
CA PHE A 6 -10.33 -11.87 -4.78
C PHE A 6 -10.98 -10.69 -5.49
N GLU A 7 -10.78 -9.48 -4.96
CA GLU A 7 -11.24 -8.27 -5.64
C GLU A 7 -10.54 -8.20 -7.00
N HIS A 8 -11.32 -8.39 -8.07
CA HIS A 8 -10.83 -8.17 -9.42
C HIS A 8 -10.65 -6.66 -9.63
N TYR A 9 -9.40 -6.21 -9.56
CA TYR A 9 -9.02 -4.85 -9.93
C TYR A 9 -9.01 -4.72 -11.47
N SER A 10 -9.38 -3.54 -11.99
CA SER A 10 -9.07 -3.21 -13.38
C SER A 10 -7.55 -3.15 -13.57
N ALA A 11 -7.07 -3.31 -14.81
CA ALA A 11 -5.65 -3.21 -15.12
C ALA A 11 -5.05 -1.86 -14.65
N GLU A 12 -5.79 -0.77 -14.83
CA GLU A 12 -5.42 0.56 -14.33
C GLU A 12 -5.29 0.60 -12.81
N THR A 13 -6.28 0.04 -12.09
CA THR A 13 -6.25 0.00 -10.63
C THR A 13 -5.08 -0.86 -10.11
N MET A 14 -4.76 -1.96 -10.79
CA MET A 14 -3.58 -2.77 -10.46
C MET A 14 -2.28 -2.01 -10.66
N HIS A 15 -2.16 -1.26 -11.76
CA HIS A 15 -0.98 -0.47 -12.04
C HIS A 15 -0.78 0.62 -10.97
N LEU A 16 -1.86 1.35 -10.61
CA LEU A 16 -1.83 2.33 -9.53
C LEU A 16 -1.47 1.69 -8.19
N LYS A 17 -2.10 0.55 -7.85
CA LYS A 17 -1.79 -0.19 -6.62
C LYS A 17 -0.31 -0.57 -6.54
N ALA A 18 0.24 -1.10 -7.64
CA ALA A 18 1.65 -1.49 -7.72
C ALA A 18 2.57 -0.28 -7.56
N GLY A 19 2.25 0.84 -8.23
CA GLY A 19 3.01 2.10 -8.10
C GLY A 19 3.05 2.61 -6.66
N ILE A 20 1.90 2.64 -5.97
CA ILE A 20 1.85 3.06 -4.56
C ILE A 20 2.64 2.07 -3.68
N GLN A 21 2.46 0.75 -3.88
CA GLN A 21 3.13 -0.26 -3.07
C GLN A 21 4.66 -0.19 -3.22
N CYS A 22 5.16 0.01 -4.44
CA CYS A 22 6.58 0.23 -4.69
C CYS A 22 7.09 1.50 -4.00
N GLY A 23 6.41 2.63 -4.18
CA GLY A 23 6.83 3.89 -3.56
C GLY A 23 6.82 3.84 -2.04
N VAL A 24 5.81 3.18 -1.44
CA VAL A 24 5.76 2.97 0.01
C VAL A 24 6.94 2.12 0.46
N MET A 25 7.18 0.98 -0.19
CA MET A 25 8.31 0.10 0.13
C MET A 25 9.64 0.87 0.06
N GLU A 26 9.89 1.61 -1.02
CA GLU A 26 11.10 2.42 -1.18
C GLU A 26 11.25 3.48 -0.07
N LYS A 27 10.16 4.10 0.41
CA LYS A 27 10.21 5.03 1.55
C LYS A 27 10.40 4.36 2.91
N PHE A 28 10.18 3.05 3.03
CA PHE A 28 10.42 2.29 4.26
C PHE A 28 11.85 1.73 4.34
N ILE A 29 12.28 1.05 3.28
CA ILE A 29 13.54 0.28 3.27
C ILE A 29 14.61 0.87 2.35
N GLY A 30 14.29 1.91 1.58
CA GLY A 30 15.19 2.54 0.60
C GLY A 30 15.06 1.95 -0.80
N SER A 31 15.36 2.77 -1.82
CA SER A 31 15.36 2.33 -3.23
C SER A 31 16.39 1.24 -3.50
N ASP A 32 17.50 1.25 -2.77
CA ASP A 32 18.64 0.34 -2.99
C ASP A 32 18.55 -0.94 -2.13
N ALA A 33 17.41 -1.15 -1.47
CA ALA A 33 17.19 -2.34 -0.65
C ALA A 33 17.34 -3.62 -1.48
N SER A 34 17.98 -4.63 -0.88
CA SER A 34 18.18 -5.94 -1.49
C SER A 34 16.85 -6.63 -1.79
N SER A 35 16.87 -7.60 -2.71
CA SER A 35 15.69 -8.43 -2.99
C SER A 35 15.14 -9.12 -1.74
N GLU A 36 16.01 -9.58 -0.84
CA GLU A 36 15.62 -10.20 0.42
C GLU A 36 14.86 -9.23 1.32
N SER A 37 15.38 -8.02 1.53
CA SER A 37 14.70 -6.98 2.33
C SER A 37 13.36 -6.57 1.72
N ARG A 38 13.27 -6.52 0.39
CA ARG A 38 12.00 -6.25 -0.31
C ARG A 38 10.98 -7.37 -0.10
N VAL A 39 11.40 -8.64 -0.18
CA VAL A 39 10.53 -9.80 0.08
C VAL A 39 10.04 -9.78 1.53
N GLN A 40 10.94 -9.62 2.49
CA GLN A 40 10.59 -9.55 3.90
C GLN A 40 9.58 -8.43 4.18
N TRP A 41 9.80 -7.23 3.61
CA TRP A 41 8.86 -6.13 3.77
C TRP A 41 7.47 -6.47 3.21
N ILE A 42 7.40 -7.13 2.05
CA ILE A 42 6.13 -7.58 1.44
C ILE A 42 5.44 -8.59 2.36
N GLU A 43 6.15 -9.57 2.91
CA GLU A 43 5.58 -10.57 3.82
C GLU A 43 4.99 -9.91 5.08
N GLU A 44 5.70 -8.94 5.65
CA GLU A 44 5.28 -8.25 6.88
C GLU A 44 4.18 -7.20 6.65
N ASN A 45 4.15 -6.54 5.49
CA ASN A 45 3.33 -5.33 5.28
C ASN A 45 2.28 -5.46 4.18
N SER A 46 2.30 -6.49 3.33
CA SER A 46 1.38 -6.57 2.17
C SER A 46 -0.09 -6.61 2.58
N GLU A 47 -0.42 -7.28 3.69
CA GLU A 47 -1.80 -7.33 4.17
C GLU A 47 -2.28 -5.96 4.68
N LYS A 48 -1.46 -5.29 5.50
CA LYS A 48 -1.75 -3.95 6.02
C LYS A 48 -1.93 -2.96 4.86
N PHE A 49 -1.02 -3.01 3.88
CA PHE A 49 -1.12 -2.22 2.66
C PHE A 49 -2.41 -2.53 1.87
N ARG A 50 -2.74 -3.81 1.67
CA ARG A 50 -3.94 -4.25 0.93
C ARG A 50 -5.21 -3.70 1.59
N LEU A 51 -5.32 -3.82 2.91
CA LEU A 51 -6.48 -3.34 3.66
C LEU A 51 -6.62 -1.81 3.54
N LEU A 52 -5.52 -1.07 3.69
CA LEU A 52 -5.52 0.38 3.52
C LEU A 52 -5.89 0.78 2.09
N PHE A 53 -5.31 0.13 1.08
CA PHE A 53 -5.61 0.39 -0.32
C PHE A 53 -7.09 0.16 -0.64
N ASN A 54 -7.67 -0.95 -0.17
CA ASN A 54 -9.08 -1.25 -0.41
C ASN A 54 -10.03 -0.24 0.25
N ARG A 55 -9.67 0.22 1.45
CA ARG A 55 -10.40 1.31 2.12
C ARG A 55 -10.33 2.60 1.30
N ARG A 56 -9.13 3.01 0.88
CA ARG A 56 -8.89 4.23 0.11
C ARG A 56 -9.50 4.20 -1.29
N LYS A 57 -9.45 3.06 -1.97
CA LYS A 57 -10.06 2.83 -3.29
C LYS A 57 -11.55 3.17 -3.32
N SER A 58 -12.23 2.96 -2.20
CA SER A 58 -13.67 3.22 -2.08
C SER A 58 -13.98 4.70 -1.84
N GLU A 59 -12.97 5.55 -1.61
CA GLU A 59 -13.14 6.98 -1.43
C GLU A 59 -13.37 7.68 -2.78
N PRO A 60 -14.28 8.69 -2.83
CA PRO A 60 -14.49 9.47 -4.04
C PRO A 60 -13.19 10.08 -4.56
N LYS A 61 -12.95 9.96 -5.87
CA LYS A 61 -11.79 10.54 -6.57
C LYS A 61 -10.42 10.03 -6.15
N PHE A 62 -10.33 8.97 -5.33
CA PHE A 62 -9.02 8.44 -4.92
C PHE A 62 -8.17 8.00 -6.12
N LEU A 63 -8.75 7.24 -7.05
CA LEU A 63 -8.05 6.77 -8.24
C LEU A 63 -7.57 7.94 -9.13
N GLU A 64 -8.38 9.00 -9.25
CA GLU A 64 -8.00 10.22 -9.97
C GLU A 64 -6.81 10.92 -9.27
N ARG A 65 -6.82 11.01 -7.93
CA ARG A 65 -5.69 11.57 -7.16
C ARG A 65 -4.41 10.75 -7.35
N CYS A 66 -4.51 9.42 -7.36
CA CYS A 66 -3.36 8.56 -7.61
C CYS A 66 -2.73 8.81 -8.98
N ALA A 67 -3.54 9.09 -10.01
CA ALA A 67 -3.06 9.41 -11.34
C ALA A 67 -2.46 10.82 -11.45
N GLN A 68 -2.95 11.77 -10.65
CA GLN A 68 -2.49 13.17 -10.67
C GLN A 68 -1.26 13.43 -9.79
N ASN A 69 -1.20 12.81 -8.61
CA ASN A 69 -0.13 13.03 -7.63
C ASN A 69 0.18 11.76 -6.84
N LEU A 70 0.86 10.82 -7.50
CA LEU A 70 1.23 9.53 -6.89
C LEU A 70 2.13 9.70 -5.65
N GLU A 71 3.06 10.66 -5.66
CA GLU A 71 4.00 10.87 -4.56
C GLU A 71 3.30 11.27 -3.26
N GLU A 72 2.33 12.20 -3.34
CA GLU A 72 1.53 12.60 -2.17
C GLU A 72 0.73 11.42 -1.62
N VAL A 73 0.14 10.59 -2.49
CA VAL A 73 -0.59 9.38 -2.07
C VAL A 73 0.34 8.38 -1.41
N VAL A 74 1.55 8.17 -1.93
CA VAL A 74 2.57 7.32 -1.31
C VAL A 74 2.91 7.83 0.09
N ASP A 75 3.11 9.13 0.26
CA ASP A 75 3.41 9.72 1.57
C ASP A 75 2.27 9.54 2.58
N GLU A 76 1.02 9.66 2.14
CA GLU A 76 -0.14 9.35 2.98
C GLU A 76 -0.12 7.89 3.44
N PHE A 77 0.13 6.95 2.54
CA PHE A 77 0.19 5.53 2.88
C PHE A 77 1.33 5.23 3.85
N VAL A 78 2.50 5.84 3.65
CA VAL A 78 3.64 5.69 4.57
C VAL A 78 3.27 6.18 5.97
N ARG A 79 2.63 7.35 6.09
CA ARG A 79 2.20 7.91 7.37
C ARG A 79 1.19 7.00 8.07
N GLU A 80 0.19 6.49 7.36
CA GLU A 80 -0.86 5.66 7.95
C GLU A 80 -0.34 4.27 8.36
N LEU A 81 0.57 3.67 7.58
CA LEU A 81 1.19 2.40 7.94
C LEU A 81 2.09 2.54 9.18
N ARG A 82 2.91 3.59 9.27
CA ARG A 82 3.75 3.86 10.47
C ARG A 82 2.92 4.15 11.73
N LYS A 83 1.77 4.84 11.59
CA LYS A 83 0.86 5.07 12.73
C LYS A 83 0.24 3.77 13.25
N SER A 84 -0.04 2.81 12.37
CA SER A 84 -0.60 1.51 12.74
C SER A 84 0.39 0.69 13.56
N GLU A 85 1.68 0.71 13.19
CA GLU A 85 2.75 0.07 13.97
C GLU A 85 2.95 0.70 15.36
N GLY A 86 2.79 2.02 15.47
CA GLY A 86 2.89 2.74 16.75
C GLY A 86 1.76 2.44 17.73
N LYS A 87 0.58 2.02 17.23
CA LYS A 87 -0.56 1.64 18.08
C LYS A 87 -0.48 0.20 18.58
N GLU A 88 0.10 -0.72 17.79
CA GLU A 88 0.30 -2.12 18.22
C GLU A 88 1.36 -2.26 19.32
N LYS A 89 2.33 -1.33 19.41
CA LYS A 89 3.36 -1.35 20.47
C LYS A 89 2.94 -0.68 21.80
N ALA A 90 1.78 -0.05 21.83
CA ALA A 90 1.27 0.68 23.00
C ALA A 90 0.09 -0.01 23.70
N ALA A 91 -0.25 -1.23 23.28
CA ALA A 91 -1.34 -2.06 23.83
C ALA A 91 -0.79 -3.28 24.56
#